data_AF-A0A925ZF78-F1
#
_entry.id   AF-A0A925ZF78-F1
#
_cell.length_a   1.000
_cell.length_b   1.000
_cell.length_c   1.000
_cell.angle_alpha   90.00
_cell.angle_beta   90.00
_cell.angle_gamma   90.00
#
_symmetry.space_group_name_H-M   'P 1'
#
loop_
_entity.id
_entity.type
_entity.pdbx_description
1 polymer ?
#
loop_
_entity_poly.entity_id
_entity_poly.type
_entity_poly.pdbx_seq_one_letter_code
_entity_poly.pdbx_strand_id
1 'polypeptide(L)' 'MPFDNTCIDVIMSNIGINNFENPDKVIEECFRVLKVNGNYF' A
#
# COMPACT_ATOMS: atom_id res chain seq x y z
N MET A 1 -8.92 -12.74 -5.35
CA MET A 1 -8.53 -11.82 -6.43
C MET A 1 -7.74 -10.69 -5.82
N PRO A 2 -6.69 -10.16 -6.49
CA PRO A 2 -6.00 -8.96 -6.04
C PRO A 2 -6.94 -7.75 -6.06
N PHE A 3 -6.59 -6.70 -5.30
CA PHE A 3 -7.34 -5.45 -5.27
C PHE A 3 -7.20 -4.66 -6.57
N ASP A 4 -8.27 -3.94 -6.94
CA ASP A 4 -8.26 -3.03 -8.08
C ASP A 4 -7.29 -1.85 -7.86
N ASN A 5 -6.92 -1.19 -8.95
CA ASN A 5 -6.16 0.05 -8.85
C ASN A 5 -7.01 1.14 -8.17
N THR A 6 -6.38 2.01 -7.38
CA THR A 6 -7.03 3.20 -6.81
C THR A 6 -8.35 2.92 -6.08
N CYS A 7 -8.41 1.84 -5.29
CA CYS A 7 -9.63 1.41 -4.60
C CYS A 7 -9.61 1.64 -3.08
N ILE A 8 -8.45 1.92 -2.48
CA ILE A 8 -8.29 2.08 -1.03
C ILE A 8 -8.16 3.56 -0.65
N ASP A 9 -8.90 4.00 0.37
CA ASP A 9 -8.87 5.37 0.88
C ASP A 9 -7.74 5.60 1.91
N VAL A 10 -7.45 4.61 2.74
CA VAL A 10 -6.44 4.71 3.80
C VAL A 10 -5.64 3.42 3.89
N ILE A 11 -4.32 3.53 3.92
CA ILE A 11 -3.39 2.46 4.22
C ILE A 11 -2.63 2.86 5.48
N MET A 12 -2.53 1.94 6.44
CA MET A 12 -1.77 2.14 7.67
C MET A 12 -0.88 0.93 7.92
N SER A 13 0.42 1.17 8.07
CA SER A 13 1.40 0.13 8.37
C SER A 13 2.13 0.44 9.67
N ASN A 14 1.96 -0.41 10.68
CA ASN A 14 2.75 -0.33 11.91
C ASN A 14 3.91 -1.33 11.86
N ILE A 15 5.10 -0.86 11.50
CA ILE A 15 6.37 -1.63 11.41
C ILE A 15 6.32 -2.83 10.42
N GLY A 16 5.17 -3.09 9.77
CA GLY A 16 4.94 -4.28 8.95
C GLY A 16 5.81 -4.38 7.70
N ILE A 17 6.14 -3.25 7.05
CA ILE A 17 6.96 -3.22 5.82
C ILE A 17 8.33 -3.86 6.02
N ASN A 18 8.91 -3.72 7.21
CA ASN A 18 10.26 -4.21 7.50
C ASN A 18 10.37 -5.75 7.47
N ASN A 19 9.24 -6.46 7.45
CA ASN A 19 9.19 -7.92 7.45
C ASN A 19 9.26 -8.51 6.03
N PHE A 20 9.31 -7.68 5.00
CA PHE A 20 9.36 -8.13 3.61
C PHE A 20 10.78 -8.04 3.05
N GLU A 21 11.16 -9.04 2.27
CA GLU A 21 12.45 -9.08 1.57
C GLU A 21 12.62 -7.91 0.59
N ASN A 22 11.51 -7.44 0.01
CA ASN A 22 11.47 -6.35 -0.96
C ASN A 22 10.48 -5.27 -0.49
N PRO A 23 10.83 -4.43 0.49
CA PRO A 23 9.92 -3.43 1.05
C PRO A 23 9.42 -2.43 0.00
N ASP A 24 10.25 -2.09 -0.99
CA ASP A 24 9.89 -1.16 -2.07
C ASP A 24 8.71 -1.70 -2.91
N LYS A 25 8.67 -3.00 -3.20
CA LYS A 25 7.55 -3.62 -3.93
C LYS A 25 6.24 -3.58 -3.15
N VAL A 26 6.33 -3.66 -1.82
CA VAL A 26 5.15 -3.54 -0.94
C VAL A 26 4.63 -2.11 -0.98
N ILE A 27 5.54 -1.13 -0.91
CA ILE A 27 5.19 0.29 -1.01
C ILE A 27 4.58 0.60 -2.38
N GLU A 28 5.19 0.13 -3.48
CA GLU A 28 4.64 0.26 -4.84
C GLU A 28 3.22 -0.28 -4.96
N GLU A 29 2.96 -1.46 -4.37
CA GLU A 29 1.64 -2.06 -4.34
C GLU A 29 0.64 -1.26 -3.50
N CYS A 30 1.07 -0.75 -2.34
CA CYS A 30 0.26 0.16 -1.54
C CYS A 30 -0.15 1.40 -2.35
N PHE A 31 0.78 2.01 -3.09
CA PHE A 31 0.47 3.17 -3.95
C PHE A 31 -0.37 2.80 -5.18
N ARG A 32 -0.26 1.58 -5.71
CA ARG A 32 -1.12 1.10 -6.82
C ARG A 32 -2.59 1.08 -6.41
N VAL A 33 -2.87 0.58 -5.20
CA VAL A 33 -4.24 0.42 -4.71
C VAL A 33 -4.77 1.69 -4.03
N LEU A 34 -3.90 2.63 -3.63
CA LEU A 34 -4.30 3.88 -3.00
C LEU A 34 -5.00 4.81 -4.01
N LYS A 35 -6.12 5.40 -3.62
CA LYS A 35 -6.77 6.46 -4.40
C LYS A 35 -5.86 7.68 -4.53
N VAL A 36 -6.09 8.49 -5.56
CA VAL A 36 -5.33 9.73 -5.83
C VAL A 36 -5.23 10.67 -4.60
N ASN A 37 -6.29 10.70 -3.77
CA ASN A 37 -6.34 11.49 -2.54
C ASN A 37 -6.40 10.61 -1.27
N GLY A 38 -5.98 9.35 -1.39
CA GLY A 38 -5.91 8.44 -0.26
C GLY A 38 -4.73 8.79 0.66
N ASN A 39 -4.80 8.34 1.90
CA ASN A 39 -3.76 8.62 2.90
C ASN A 39 -2.96 7.35 3.21
N TYR A 40 -1.66 7.52 3.34
CA TYR A 40 -0.72 6.47 3.72
C TYR A 40 -0.05 6.85 5.04
N PHE A 41 -0.14 5.98 6.05
CA PHE A 41 0.37 6.18 7.41
C PHE A 41 1.34 5.08 7.84
#